data_AF-A0A7W1HZX1-F1
#
_entry.id   AF-A0A7W1HZX1-F1
#
_cell.length_a   1.000
_cell.length_b   1.000
_cell.length_c   1.000
_cell.angle_alpha   90.00
_cell.angle_beta   90.00
_cell.angle_gamma   90.00
#
_symmetry.space_group_name_H-M   'P 1'
#
loop_
_entity.id
_entity.type
_entity.pdbx_description
1 polymer ?
#
loop_
_entity_poly.entity_id
_entity_poly.type
_entity_poly.pdbx_seq_one_letter_code
_entity_poly.pdbx_strand_id
1 'polypeptide(L)'
;MKHMKVAEARARFGEILDEAQKGAEVVIERRGVRFRLTAEPVPAARRIRPPLFESVDASLLDGQWTWQAGPSGLTFRAGRKPR
;
A
#
# COMPACT_ATOMS: atom_id res chain seq x y z
N MET A 1 -17.10 0.06 23.24
CA MET A 1 -15.89 -0.29 24.00
C MET A 1 -16.28 -1.30 25.07
N LYS A 2 -15.70 -2.50 25.05
CA LYS A 2 -16.12 -3.62 25.92
C LYS A 2 -14.98 -4.00 26.86
N HIS A 3 -15.22 -3.93 28.16
CA HIS A 3 -14.23 -4.27 29.20
C HIS A 3 -14.48 -5.67 29.73
N MET A 4 -13.45 -6.50 29.81
CA MET A 4 -13.59 -7.88 30.28
C MET A 4 -12.37 -8.37 31.06
N LYS A 5 -12.61 -9.32 31.96
CA LYS A 5 -11.55 -9.95 32.77
C LYS A 5 -10.83 -11.03 31.95
N VAL A 6 -9.56 -11.26 32.24
CA VAL A 6 -8.71 -12.25 31.55
C VAL A 6 -9.29 -13.66 31.54
N ALA A 7 -9.97 -14.07 32.61
CA ALA A 7 -10.57 -15.40 32.71
C ALA A 7 -11.67 -15.61 31.64
N GLU A 8 -12.51 -14.59 31.46
CA GLU A 8 -13.57 -14.57 30.46
C GLU A 8 -12.97 -14.46 29.04
N ALA A 9 -11.93 -13.64 28.90
CA ALA A 9 -11.21 -13.51 27.63
C ALA A 9 -10.56 -14.81 27.17
N ARG A 10 -10.03 -15.62 28.09
CA ARG A 10 -9.44 -16.93 27.77
C ARG A 10 -10.49 -17.95 27.32
N ALA A 11 -11.65 -17.95 27.95
CA ALA A 11 -12.71 -18.91 27.64
C ALA A 11 -13.36 -18.65 26.27
N ARG A 12 -13.42 -17.38 25.85
CA ARG A 12 -14.11 -16.94 24.62
C ARG A 12 -13.20 -16.16 23.67
N PHE A 13 -11.92 -16.52 23.62
CA PHE A 13 -10.93 -15.73 22.89
C PHE A 13 -11.25 -15.63 21.39
N GLY A 14 -11.80 -16.68 20.78
CA GLY A 14 -12.22 -16.67 19.37
C GLY A 14 -13.30 -15.61 19.08
N GLU A 15 -14.36 -15.58 19.88
CA GLU A 15 -15.44 -14.58 19.73
C GLU A 15 -14.94 -13.14 19.90
N ILE A 16 -13.96 -12.95 20.78
CA ILE A 16 -13.33 -11.64 21.01
C ILE A 16 -12.52 -11.19 19.79
N LEU A 17 -11.83 -12.10 19.12
CA LEU A 17 -11.13 -11.81 17.88
C LEU A 17 -12.13 -11.47 16.76
N ASP A 18 -13.25 -12.18 16.66
CA ASP A 18 -14.30 -11.88 15.69
C ASP A 18 -14.93 -10.50 15.93
N GLU A 19 -15.20 -10.15 17.20
CA GLU A 19 -15.68 -8.81 17.58
C GLU A 19 -14.64 -7.73 17.22
N ALA A 20 -13.36 -7.97 17.51
CA ALA A 20 -12.27 -7.06 17.18
C ALA A 20 -12.09 -6.88 15.67
N GLN A 21 -12.23 -7.97 14.89
CA GLN A 21 -12.17 -7.96 13.42
C GLN A 21 -13.33 -7.18 12.79
N LYS A 22 -14.50 -7.18 13.43
CA LYS A 22 -15.67 -6.37 13.03
C LYS A 22 -15.52 -4.89 13.41
N GLY A 23 -14.42 -4.50 14.06
CA GLY A 23 -14.12 -3.12 14.45
C GLY A 23 -14.54 -2.74 15.86
N ALA A 24 -14.94 -3.70 16.70
CA ALA A 24 -15.23 -3.42 18.10
C ALA A 24 -13.93 -3.30 18.92
N GLU A 25 -13.79 -2.22 19.68
CA GLU A 25 -12.67 -2.03 20.60
C GLU A 25 -12.89 -2.83 21.90
N VAL A 26 -12.01 -3.82 22.15
CA VAL A 26 -12.06 -4.69 23.32
C VAL A 26 -10.89 -4.41 24.25
N VAL A 27 -11.18 -4.20 25.54
CA VAL A 27 -10.21 -3.92 26.59
C VAL A 27 -10.22 -5.07 27.60
N ILE A 28 -9.07 -5.70 27.78
CA ILE A 28 -8.87 -6.81 28.72
C ILE A 28 -8.09 -6.30 29.93
N GLU A 29 -8.59 -6.52 31.15
CA GLU A 29 -7.89 -6.13 32.38
C GLU A 29 -7.25 -7.32 33.10
N ARG A 30 -5.97 -7.19 33.47
CA ARG A 30 -5.19 -8.17 34.24
C ARG A 30 -4.33 -7.49 35.29
N ARG A 31 -4.59 -7.73 36.58
CA ARG A 31 -3.71 -7.29 37.69
C ARG A 31 -3.35 -5.78 37.59
N GLY A 32 -4.33 -4.93 37.24
CA GLY A 32 -4.13 -3.49 37.06
C GLY A 32 -3.58 -3.05 35.69
N VAL A 33 -3.25 -3.99 34.80
CA VAL A 33 -2.82 -3.70 33.43
C VAL A 33 -4.00 -3.84 32.47
N ARG A 34 -4.18 -2.85 31.59
CA ARG A 34 -5.19 -2.84 30.52
C ARG A 34 -4.54 -3.19 29.19
N PHE A 35 -5.05 -4.21 28.53
CA PHE A 35 -4.66 -4.61 27.18
C PHE A 35 -5.77 -4.20 26.22
N ARG A 36 -5.42 -3.54 25.12
CA ARG A 36 -6.37 -3.13 24.09
C ARG A 36 -6.19 -4.03 22.87
N LEU A 37 -7.25 -4.71 22.45
CA LEU A 37 -7.27 -5.44 21.19
C LEU A 37 -7.92 -4.58 20.12
N THR A 38 -7.19 -4.43 19.02
CA THR A 38 -7.64 -3.81 17.78
C THR A 38 -7.19 -4.70 16.62
N ALA A 39 -8.06 -4.93 15.65
CA ALA A 39 -7.65 -5.61 14.43
C ALA A 39 -6.71 -4.69 13.64
N GLU A 40 -5.51 -5.17 13.36
CA GLU A 40 -4.58 -4.52 12.44
C GLU A 40 -4.85 -5.06 11.03
N PRO A 41 -5.30 -4.22 10.09
CA PRO A 41 -5.51 -4.67 8.71
C PRO A 41 -4.14 -4.97 8.09
N VAL A 42 -3.97 -6.17 7.53
CA VAL A 42 -2.81 -6.45 6.68
C VAL A 42 -2.89 -5.50 5.48
N PRO A 43 -1.88 -4.63 5.24
CA PRO A 43 -1.91 -3.73 4.11
C PRO A 43 -2.04 -4.56 2.84
N ALA A 44 -3.09 -4.28 2.06
CA ALA A 44 -3.32 -5.00 0.81
C ALA A 44 -2.06 -4.91 -0.05
N ALA A 45 -1.54 -6.06 -0.49
CA ALA A 45 -0.42 -6.09 -1.41
C ALA A 45 -0.78 -5.21 -2.60
N ARG A 46 0.02 -4.15 -2.82
CA ARG A 46 -0.22 -3.20 -3.90
C ARG A 46 -0.20 -3.98 -5.20
N ARG A 47 -1.34 -4.13 -5.86
CA ARG A 47 -1.42 -4.74 -7.20
C ARG A 47 -0.55 -3.90 -8.14
N ILE A 48 0.63 -4.41 -8.47
CA ILE A 48 1.47 -3.84 -9.52
C ILE A 48 0.73 -4.10 -10.82
N ARG A 49 0.21 -3.03 -11.44
CA ARG A 49 -0.36 -3.14 -12.78
C ARG A 49 0.78 -3.51 -13.74
N PRO A 50 0.58 -4.48 -14.64
CA PRO A 50 1.60 -4.77 -15.65
C PRO A 50 1.91 -3.50 -16.44
N PRO A 51 3.19 -3.24 -16.74
CA PRO A 51 3.57 -2.06 -17.52
C PRO A 51 2.93 -2.14 -18.91
N LEU A 52 2.45 -1.00 -19.43
CA LEU A 52 1.85 -0.92 -20.77
C LEU A 52 2.90 -1.13 -21.87
N PHE A 53 4.17 -0.83 -21.58
CA PHE A 53 5.30 -0.99 -22.48
C PHE A 53 6.35 -1.89 -21.81
N GLU A 54 6.75 -2.96 -22.49
CA GLU A 54 7.77 -3.90 -22.00
C GLU A 54 9.20 -3.35 -22.11
N SER A 55 9.42 -2.42 -23.04
CA SER A 55 10.66 -1.67 -23.19
C SER A 55 10.35 -0.22 -23.53
N VAL A 56 11.10 0.70 -22.94
CA VAL A 56 11.05 2.14 -23.25
C VAL A 56 12.46 2.57 -23.60
N ASP A 57 12.61 3.25 -24.74
CA ASP A 57 13.89 3.85 -25.12
C ASP A 57 14.29 4.91 -24.07
N ALA A 58 15.48 4.77 -23.48
CA ALA A 58 15.97 5.69 -22.46
C ALA A 58 15.99 7.15 -22.95
N SER A 59 16.20 7.39 -24.24
CA SER A 59 16.21 8.73 -24.84
C SER A 59 14.83 9.43 -24.80
N LEU A 60 13.73 8.67 -24.66
CA LEU A 60 12.39 9.23 -24.44
C LEU A 60 12.19 9.65 -22.98
N LEU A 61 12.77 8.88 -22.03
CA LEU A 61 12.63 9.12 -20.59
C LEU A 61 13.48 10.31 -20.11
N ASP A 62 14.61 10.56 -20.76
CA ASP A 62 15.55 11.63 -20.40
C ASP A 62 15.00 13.04 -20.70
N GLY A 63 13.82 13.15 -21.34
CA GLY A 63 13.07 14.41 -21.51
C GLY A 63 13.71 15.42 -22.46
N GLN A 64 14.86 15.10 -23.05
CA GLN A 64 15.59 15.95 -23.97
C GLN A 64 15.39 15.49 -25.41
N TRP A 65 14.18 15.57 -25.95
CA TRP A 65 13.94 15.31 -27.36
C TRP A 65 13.20 16.48 -28.00
N THR A 66 13.42 16.64 -29.31
CA THR A 66 12.80 17.71 -30.10
C THR A 66 12.27 17.14 -31.41
N TRP A 67 11.23 17.76 -31.94
CA TRP A 67 10.77 17.50 -33.30
C TRP A 67 11.38 18.52 -34.24
N GLN A 68 11.96 18.05 -35.34
CA GLN A 68 12.47 18.92 -36.40
C GLN A 68 11.60 18.79 -37.64
N ALA A 69 11.20 19.92 -38.21
CA ALA A 69 10.48 19.94 -39.47
C ALA A 69 11.46 19.64 -40.62
N GLY A 70 11.13 18.63 -41.43
CA GLY A 70 11.83 18.28 -42.65
C GLY A 70 10.87 18.20 -43.85
N PRO A 71 11.39 17.92 -45.06
CA PRO A 71 10.60 17.90 -46.29
C PRO A 71 9.43 16.88 -46.27
N SER A 72 9.55 15.84 -45.45
CA SER A 72 8.55 14.77 -45.28
C SER A 72 7.77 14.87 -43.95
N GLY A 73 7.84 16.01 -43.26
CA GLY A 73 7.15 16.23 -41.98
C GLY A 73 8.09 16.25 -40.78
N LEU A 74 7.54 15.97 -39.59
CA LEU A 74 8.27 16.04 -38.33
C LEU A 74 9.14 14.80 -38.13
N THR A 75 10.43 15.00 -37.91
CA THR A 75 11.39 13.94 -37.59
C THR A 75 11.81 14.05 -36.12
N PHE A 76 11.80 12.92 -35.43
CA PHE A 76 12.24 12.84 -34.04
C PHE A 76 13.76 13.04 -33.94
N ARG A 77 14.20 13.90 -33.02
CA ARG A 77 15.61 14.09 -32.70
C ARG A 77 15.82 13.96 -31.20
N ALA A 78 16.48 12.88 -30.80
CA ALA A 78 17.00 12.72 -29.45
C ALA A 78 18.10 13.77 -29.20
N GLY A 79 17.94 14.54 -28.13
CA GLY A 79 18.96 15.41 -27.57
C GLY A 79 20.00 14.58 -26.84
N ARG A 80 21.27 14.98 -26.98
CA ARG A 80 22.36 14.38 -26.20
C ARG A 80 22.62 15.28 -24.99
N LYS A 81 22.60 14.70 -23.81
CA LYS A 81 23.06 15.37 -22.59
C LYS A 81 24.54 15.76 -22.76
N PRO A 82 24.93 17.04 -22.60
CA PRO A 82 26.34 17.38 -22.45
C PRO A 82 26.86 16.76 -21.14
N ARG A 83 28.04 16.14 -21.20
CA ARG A 83 28.69 15.42 -20.10
C ARG A 83 28.90 16.29 -18.86
#